data_AF-A0A093V869-F1
#
_entry.id   AF-A0A093V869-F1
#
_cell.length_a   1.000
_cell.length_b   1.000
_cell.length_c   1.000
_cell.angle_alpha   90.00
_cell.angle_beta   90.00
_cell.angle_gamma   90.00
#
_symmetry.space_group_name_H-M   'P 1'
#
loop_
_entity.id
_entity.type
_entity.pdbx_description
1 polymer ?
#
loop_
_entity_poly.entity_id
_entity_poly.type
_entity_poly.pdbx_seq_one_letter_code
_entity_poly.pdbx_strand_id
1 'polypeptide(L)'
;MADEQPSEMLELPPESYTVVWICAIPCELTAARELLDACHEQLESQAKHDENNYILGRMGKHNVAIACLPEYGTNRAAIAAKSMQSTFPNLRFGVLVGVGGGVPSAQNDIRLGDIAVSLPSGQDGGVIQYDLGRREVDGFHRRGTLNKPPTLLRTAITNLRAIRKLPQEISNLVNEVFGGDEDSEEEWTYPSNSKDILFKPAHKHVNKNPDCDACVRDPTGIVTWDPRRGTNPRIHYGNIGSGNAVIKDALERDFLAGRDSILCFEMEAAGLMDDFPCVVIRGICDYADSHKNKKWQPYAAAIAAAYAKKLLSVISPQAVDNLSPIGTMPYRKRPQMNALHVSAFNGHDVVISKLSTDGKSVINERDSTGANALQWASLRGHFKSVQRLLEKGAEVNAQGGRYGNALQAASFEGHIEIVQILLERGAEVNAQGGEYGNALQAASYRGHVEVVQRLLERGAEVNAQGGEYGNALQAASYRGHVEVVQRLLERGAEVNAQGGFYGNALQAASSGGHIEIVQRLLEKGAEVNAQGGDYGNALLAASSGGHVDVVQVLQKYVSTN
;
A
#
# COMPACT_ATOMS: atom_id res chain seq x y z
N MET A 1 -26.74 31.01 -35.03
CA MET A 1 -27.42 30.25 -33.95
C MET A 1 -27.52 28.82 -34.44
N ALA A 2 -26.52 28.02 -34.10
CA ALA A 2 -26.65 26.57 -34.14
C ALA A 2 -26.90 26.18 -32.69
N ASP A 3 -28.10 25.67 -32.40
CA ASP A 3 -28.44 25.04 -31.12
C ASP A 3 -27.54 23.80 -30.97
N GLU A 4 -26.50 23.89 -30.14
CA GLU A 4 -25.89 22.71 -29.54
C GLU A 4 -26.91 22.17 -28.53
N GLN A 5 -27.54 21.05 -28.87
CA GLN A 5 -28.31 20.27 -27.91
C GLN A 5 -27.39 19.93 -26.72
N PRO A 6 -27.86 20.04 -25.46
CA PRO A 6 -27.06 19.61 -24.32
C PRO A 6 -26.72 18.14 -24.49
N SER A 7 -25.42 17.78 -24.44
CA SER A 7 -25.01 16.38 -24.54
C SER A 7 -25.73 15.59 -23.46
N GLU A 8 -26.60 14.65 -23.85
CA GLU A 8 -27.24 13.74 -22.90
C GLU A 8 -26.15 13.08 -22.06
N MET A 9 -26.18 13.32 -20.74
CA MET A 9 -25.23 12.69 -19.84
C MET A 9 -25.50 11.18 -19.85
N LEU A 10 -24.45 10.40 -20.06
CA LEU A 10 -24.59 8.96 -20.18
C LEU A 10 -24.83 8.36 -18.79
N GLU A 11 -25.92 7.63 -18.61
CA GLU A 11 -26.15 6.82 -17.41
C GLU A 11 -25.43 5.48 -17.56
N LEU A 12 -24.53 5.16 -16.64
CA LEU A 12 -23.79 3.90 -16.62
C LEU A 12 -23.93 3.20 -15.27
N PRO A 13 -24.11 1.87 -15.26
CA PRO A 13 -24.19 1.12 -14.01
C PRO A 13 -22.81 1.07 -13.31
N PRO A 14 -22.76 0.91 -11.98
CA PRO A 14 -21.51 0.92 -11.20
C PRO A 14 -20.45 -0.07 -11.66
N GLU A 15 -20.84 -1.19 -12.26
CA GLU A 15 -19.97 -2.21 -12.85
C GLU A 15 -19.12 -1.69 -14.02
N SER A 16 -19.51 -0.57 -14.62
CA SER A 16 -18.82 0.03 -15.77
C SER A 16 -17.56 0.79 -15.36
N TYR A 17 -17.37 1.07 -14.08
CA TYR A 17 -16.25 1.86 -13.55
C TYR A 17 -15.11 0.95 -13.09
N THR A 18 -13.92 1.21 -13.61
CA THR A 18 -12.73 0.37 -13.36
C THR A 18 -11.61 1.12 -12.67
N VAL A 19 -11.66 2.45 -12.65
CA VAL A 19 -10.61 3.31 -12.07
C VAL A 19 -11.19 4.14 -10.93
N VAL A 20 -10.54 4.09 -9.78
CA VAL A 20 -10.80 5.02 -8.67
C VAL A 20 -9.88 6.23 -8.78
N TRP A 21 -10.45 7.41 -8.57
CA TRP A 21 -9.70 8.64 -8.37
C TRP A 21 -10.07 9.24 -7.01
N ILE A 22 -9.08 9.49 -6.17
CA ILE A 22 -9.30 10.09 -4.85
C ILE A 22 -8.57 11.43 -4.78
N CYS A 23 -9.33 12.46 -4.39
CA CYS A 23 -8.87 13.81 -4.09
C CYS A 23 -9.10 14.11 -2.60
N ALA A 24 -8.20 14.86 -1.97
CA ALA A 24 -8.27 15.27 -0.59
C ALA A 24 -9.04 16.59 -0.39
N ILE A 25 -8.95 17.52 -1.35
CA ILE A 25 -9.53 18.88 -1.22
C ILE A 25 -10.35 19.29 -2.45
N PRO A 26 -11.28 20.26 -2.31
CA PRO A 26 -12.13 20.71 -3.42
C PRO A 26 -11.36 21.18 -4.66
N CYS A 27 -10.23 21.86 -4.48
CA CYS A 27 -9.38 22.30 -5.60
C CYS A 27 -8.87 21.11 -6.45
N GLU A 28 -8.52 20.00 -5.82
CA GLU A 28 -8.11 18.77 -6.52
C GLU A 28 -9.30 18.09 -7.22
N LEU A 29 -10.50 18.17 -6.62
CA LEU A 29 -11.71 17.68 -7.25
C LEU A 29 -12.07 18.49 -8.51
N THR A 30 -11.97 19.82 -8.45
CA THR A 30 -12.16 20.70 -9.61
C THR A 30 -11.20 20.33 -10.73
N ALA A 31 -9.90 20.20 -10.42
CA ALA A 31 -8.89 19.79 -11.41
C ALA A 31 -9.25 18.46 -12.10
N ALA A 32 -9.67 17.46 -11.30
CA ALA A 32 -10.02 16.15 -11.83
C ALA A 32 -11.31 16.18 -12.68
N ARG A 33 -12.32 16.95 -12.25
CA ARG A 33 -13.60 17.11 -12.95
C ARG A 33 -13.44 17.76 -14.31
N GLU A 34 -12.74 18.89 -14.40
CA GLU A 34 -12.55 19.63 -15.65
C GLU A 34 -11.72 18.84 -16.69
N LEU A 35 -10.92 17.88 -16.22
CA LEU A 35 -10.16 16.99 -17.09
C LEU A 35 -10.95 15.76 -17.58
N LEU A 36 -12.22 15.59 -17.21
CA LEU A 36 -13.05 14.52 -17.78
C LEU A 36 -13.30 14.78 -19.28
N ASP A 37 -13.22 13.73 -20.10
CA ASP A 37 -13.61 13.81 -21.52
C ASP A 37 -15.14 13.76 -21.68
N ALA A 38 -15.85 13.23 -20.67
CA ALA A 38 -17.30 13.23 -20.57
C ALA A 38 -17.72 13.03 -19.12
N CYS A 39 -18.78 13.71 -18.68
CA CYS A 39 -19.44 13.48 -17.40
C CYS A 39 -20.58 12.46 -17.56
N HIS A 40 -20.76 11.60 -16.57
CA HIS A 40 -21.86 10.64 -16.48
C HIS A 40 -22.87 11.09 -15.43
N GLU A 41 -24.10 10.60 -15.53
CA GLU A 41 -25.14 10.87 -14.52
C GLU A 41 -24.76 10.31 -13.14
N GLN A 42 -25.39 10.86 -12.09
CA GLN A 42 -25.24 10.35 -10.74
C GLN A 42 -25.88 8.97 -10.61
N LEU A 43 -25.36 8.16 -9.69
CA LEU A 43 -25.95 6.84 -9.44
C LEU A 43 -27.37 6.99 -8.85
N GLU A 44 -28.33 6.26 -9.41
CA GLU A 44 -29.68 6.16 -8.83
C GLU A 44 -29.66 5.47 -7.45
N SER A 45 -28.69 4.58 -7.21
CA SER A 45 -28.51 3.91 -5.93
C SER A 45 -27.04 3.58 -5.66
N GLN A 46 -26.64 3.73 -4.40
CA GLN A 46 -25.30 3.41 -3.89
C GLN A 46 -25.37 2.46 -2.69
N ALA A 47 -24.25 1.88 -2.28
CA ALA A 47 -24.22 0.97 -1.14
C ALA A 47 -24.68 1.68 0.15
N LYS A 48 -25.47 1.00 1.00
CA LYS A 48 -26.11 1.59 2.21
C LYS A 48 -25.17 2.26 3.22
N HIS A 49 -23.88 1.92 3.19
CA HIS A 49 -22.85 2.45 4.10
C HIS A 49 -21.84 3.35 3.39
N ASP A 50 -22.09 3.62 2.10
CA ASP A 50 -21.30 4.55 1.33
C ASP A 50 -21.89 5.94 1.48
N GLU A 51 -21.15 6.83 2.12
CA GLU A 51 -21.52 8.23 2.34
C GLU A 51 -20.78 9.17 1.37
N ASN A 52 -19.97 8.63 0.46
CA ASN A 52 -19.28 9.45 -0.51
C ASN A 52 -20.28 10.04 -1.51
N ASN A 53 -19.93 11.21 -2.05
CA ASN A 53 -20.55 11.76 -3.23
C ASN A 53 -19.55 11.66 -4.39
N TYR A 54 -20.02 11.17 -5.54
CA TYR A 54 -19.15 10.86 -6.67
C TYR A 54 -19.26 11.88 -7.78
N ILE A 55 -18.14 12.12 -8.45
CA ILE A 55 -18.15 12.64 -9.81
C ILE A 55 -17.80 11.48 -10.73
N LEU A 56 -18.67 11.19 -11.67
CA LEU A 56 -18.53 10.08 -12.59
C LEU A 56 -18.26 10.58 -13.99
N GLY A 57 -17.38 9.89 -14.70
CA GLY A 57 -17.10 10.27 -16.07
C GLY A 57 -16.08 9.36 -16.75
N ARG A 58 -15.60 9.83 -17.90
CA ARG A 58 -14.63 9.12 -18.73
C ARG A 58 -13.34 9.91 -18.85
N MET A 59 -12.20 9.23 -18.73
CA MET A 59 -10.88 9.73 -19.10
C MET A 59 -10.20 8.76 -20.05
N GLY A 60 -10.02 9.20 -21.29
CA GLY A 60 -9.57 8.39 -22.41
C GLY A 60 -10.52 7.22 -22.64
N LYS A 61 -10.02 6.00 -22.41
CA LYS A 61 -10.76 4.75 -22.60
C LYS A 61 -11.28 4.15 -21.30
N HIS A 62 -11.16 4.87 -20.19
CA HIS A 62 -11.49 4.37 -18.85
C HIS A 62 -12.63 5.17 -18.25
N ASN A 63 -13.57 4.47 -17.62
CA ASN A 63 -14.59 5.09 -16.77
C ASN A 63 -14.03 5.25 -15.36
N VAL A 64 -14.08 6.47 -14.86
CA VAL A 64 -13.46 6.89 -13.61
C VAL A 64 -14.54 7.30 -12.62
N ALA A 65 -14.47 6.75 -11.41
CA ALA A 65 -15.23 7.22 -10.27
C ALA A 65 -14.33 8.10 -9.40
N ILE A 66 -14.70 9.36 -9.24
CA ILE A 66 -13.93 10.36 -8.48
C ILE A 66 -14.63 10.61 -7.14
N ALA A 67 -13.87 10.51 -6.05
CA ALA A 67 -14.33 10.88 -4.72
C ALA A 67 -13.43 11.98 -4.13
N CYS A 68 -14.04 12.95 -3.46
CA CYS A 68 -13.33 13.94 -2.64
C CYS A 68 -13.53 13.61 -1.15
N LEU A 69 -12.46 13.69 -0.37
CA LEU A 69 -12.53 13.45 1.06
C LEU A 69 -13.29 14.59 1.77
N PRO A 70 -14.19 14.28 2.72
CA PRO A 70 -14.98 15.29 3.42
C PRO A 70 -14.14 16.16 4.38
N GLU A 71 -13.05 15.61 4.96
CA GLU A 71 -12.12 16.29 5.86
C GLU A 71 -10.71 15.65 5.80
N TYR A 72 -9.66 16.38 6.23
CA TYR A 72 -8.28 15.90 6.27
C TYR A 72 -8.07 14.71 7.23
N GLY A 73 -7.21 13.76 6.86
CA GLY A 73 -6.70 12.70 7.75
C GLY A 73 -6.28 11.41 7.06
N THR A 74 -5.24 10.75 7.59
CA THR A 74 -4.58 9.58 6.96
C THR A 74 -5.50 8.38 6.71
N ASN A 75 -6.52 8.16 7.54
CA ASN A 75 -7.44 7.03 7.40
C ASN A 75 -8.66 7.35 6.53
N ARG A 76 -8.85 8.60 6.10
CA ARG A 76 -10.04 9.02 5.33
C ARG A 76 -9.99 8.51 3.90
N ALA A 77 -8.84 8.57 3.26
CA ALA A 77 -8.63 7.99 1.94
C ALA A 77 -8.96 6.49 1.91
N ALA A 78 -8.54 5.75 2.94
CA ALA A 78 -8.83 4.33 3.10
C ALA A 78 -10.34 4.05 3.25
N ILE A 79 -11.04 4.86 4.06
CA ILE A 79 -12.49 4.75 4.26
C ILE A 79 -13.23 5.04 2.95
N ALA A 80 -12.89 6.14 2.29
CA ALA A 80 -13.51 6.53 1.02
C ALA A 80 -13.31 5.45 -0.04
N ALA A 81 -12.08 4.96 -0.21
CA ALA A 81 -11.76 3.89 -1.17
C ALA A 81 -12.52 2.59 -0.87
N LYS A 82 -12.69 2.24 0.41
CA LYS A 82 -13.44 1.04 0.83
C LYS A 82 -14.95 1.18 0.57
N SER A 83 -15.50 2.37 0.77
CA SER A 83 -16.89 2.66 0.42
C SER A 83 -17.08 2.61 -1.10
N MET A 84 -16.15 3.16 -1.88
CA MET A 84 -16.12 3.05 -3.34
C MET A 84 -16.09 1.59 -3.81
N GLN A 85 -15.26 0.73 -3.21
CA GLN A 85 -15.27 -0.72 -3.51
C GLN A 85 -16.63 -1.38 -3.30
N SER A 86 -17.42 -0.88 -2.34
CA SER A 86 -18.73 -1.43 -2.03
C SER A 86 -19.78 -1.02 -3.07
N THR A 87 -19.62 0.16 -3.66
CA THR A 87 -20.54 0.71 -4.67
C THR A 87 -20.12 0.32 -6.10
N PHE A 88 -18.83 0.29 -6.41
CA PHE A 88 -18.28 -0.05 -7.72
C PHE A 88 -17.56 -1.41 -7.66
N PRO A 89 -18.26 -2.52 -7.99
CA PRO A 89 -17.72 -3.87 -7.83
C PRO A 89 -16.58 -4.21 -8.81
N ASN A 90 -16.40 -3.39 -9.86
CA ASN A 90 -15.43 -3.63 -10.93
C ASN A 90 -14.19 -2.72 -10.90
N LEU A 91 -13.95 -2.00 -9.81
CA LEU A 91 -12.72 -1.23 -9.66
C LEU A 91 -11.49 -2.15 -9.77
N ARG A 92 -10.39 -1.69 -10.41
CA ARG A 92 -9.18 -2.49 -10.67
C ARG A 92 -7.93 -1.90 -10.01
N PHE A 93 -7.80 -0.57 -10.05
CA PHE A 93 -6.76 0.16 -9.33
C PHE A 93 -7.25 1.58 -9.03
N GLY A 94 -6.47 2.34 -8.26
CA GLY A 94 -6.73 3.75 -8.04
C GLY A 94 -5.55 4.66 -8.35
N VAL A 95 -5.87 5.93 -8.51
CA VAL A 95 -4.93 7.04 -8.54
C VAL A 95 -5.30 7.98 -7.38
N LEU A 96 -4.34 8.19 -6.48
CA LEU A 96 -4.47 9.18 -5.42
C LEU A 96 -3.80 10.46 -5.90
N VAL A 97 -4.58 11.42 -6.37
CA VAL A 97 -4.08 12.61 -7.05
C VAL A 97 -4.38 13.84 -6.21
N GLY A 98 -3.38 14.70 -6.03
CA GLY A 98 -3.56 15.89 -5.22
C GLY A 98 -2.32 16.78 -5.19
N VAL A 99 -2.23 17.63 -4.18
CA VAL A 99 -1.08 18.51 -3.95
C VAL A 99 -0.23 18.04 -2.78
N GLY A 100 1.06 18.35 -2.82
CA GLY A 100 2.00 18.02 -1.76
C GLY A 100 3.06 19.09 -1.57
N GLY A 101 3.73 19.04 -0.43
CA GLY A 101 4.87 19.91 -0.15
C GLY A 101 6.16 19.30 -0.68
N GLY A 102 6.78 19.96 -1.66
CA GLY A 102 7.99 19.48 -2.32
C GLY A 102 9.23 19.61 -1.44
N VAL A 103 10.22 18.76 -1.70
CA VAL A 103 11.50 18.76 -0.98
C VAL A 103 12.66 18.96 -1.95
N PRO A 104 13.12 20.21 -2.13
CA PRO A 104 14.28 20.48 -2.96
C PRO A 104 15.54 19.85 -2.36
N SER A 105 16.35 19.18 -3.19
CA SER A 105 17.60 18.55 -2.77
C SER A 105 18.67 18.69 -3.85
N ALA A 106 19.92 18.37 -3.51
CA ALA A 106 21.01 18.38 -4.49
C ALA A 106 20.79 17.34 -5.62
N GLN A 107 20.11 16.22 -5.30
CA GLN A 107 19.80 15.15 -6.23
C GLN A 107 18.56 15.45 -7.07
N ASN A 108 17.56 16.14 -6.49
CA ASN A 108 16.31 16.48 -7.13
C ASN A 108 16.02 17.99 -6.98
N ASP A 109 16.22 18.74 -8.07
CA ASP A 109 15.79 20.14 -8.22
C ASP A 109 14.26 20.18 -8.32
N ILE A 110 13.54 19.99 -7.20
CA ILE A 110 12.07 20.03 -7.13
C ILE A 110 11.62 21.47 -6.96
N ARG A 111 10.66 21.91 -7.78
CA ARG A 111 10.14 23.29 -7.78
C ARG A 111 8.63 23.35 -7.63
N LEU A 112 8.10 24.52 -7.27
CA LEU A 112 6.65 24.74 -7.29
C LEU A 112 6.11 24.51 -8.71
N GLY A 113 5.02 23.76 -8.80
CA GLY A 113 4.46 23.32 -10.06
C GLY A 113 5.25 22.21 -10.76
N ASP A 114 6.15 21.51 -10.08
CA ASP A 114 6.61 20.19 -10.53
C ASP A 114 5.62 19.10 -10.11
N ILE A 115 5.82 17.88 -10.61
CA ILE A 115 5.02 16.70 -10.30
C ILE A 115 5.91 15.66 -9.61
N ALA A 116 5.47 15.10 -8.49
CA ALA A 116 6.06 13.94 -7.83
C ALA A 116 5.15 12.72 -7.99
N VAL A 117 5.72 11.58 -8.39
CA VAL A 117 5.01 10.33 -8.61
C VAL A 117 5.64 9.24 -7.77
N SER A 118 4.83 8.56 -6.95
CA SER A 118 5.33 7.48 -6.10
C SER A 118 5.81 6.30 -6.97
N LEU A 119 7.08 5.97 -6.88
CA LEU A 119 7.65 4.76 -7.46
C LEU A 119 8.65 4.12 -6.49
N PRO A 120 8.75 2.78 -6.46
CA PRO A 120 9.71 2.10 -5.59
C PRO A 120 11.14 2.60 -5.84
N SER A 121 11.87 2.90 -4.76
CA SER A 121 13.24 3.36 -4.78
C SER A 121 14.04 2.59 -3.73
N GLY A 122 15.09 1.88 -4.14
CA GLY A 122 15.86 1.02 -3.23
C GLY A 122 14.98 -0.05 -2.57
N GLN A 123 14.94 -0.06 -1.24
CA GLN A 123 14.13 -0.99 -0.44
C GLN A 123 12.69 -0.51 -0.22
N ASP A 124 12.36 0.74 -0.59
CA ASP A 124 11.09 1.37 -0.25
C ASP A 124 10.02 1.16 -1.34
N GLY A 125 8.75 1.08 -0.91
CA GLY A 125 7.61 0.84 -1.79
C GLY A 125 7.16 2.03 -2.66
N GLY A 126 7.80 3.18 -2.52
CA GLY A 126 7.44 4.45 -3.17
C GLY A 126 6.60 5.39 -2.30
N VAL A 127 6.06 4.89 -1.18
CA VAL A 127 5.45 5.70 -0.11
C VAL A 127 5.99 5.25 1.24
N ILE A 128 6.42 6.21 2.05
CA ILE A 128 6.98 5.99 3.39
C ILE A 128 6.02 6.58 4.42
N GLN A 129 5.63 5.77 5.40
CA GLN A 129 4.70 6.20 6.45
C GLN A 129 5.46 6.82 7.63
N TYR A 130 5.01 8.00 8.06
CA TYR A 130 5.42 8.68 9.28
C TYR A 130 4.27 8.76 10.28
N ASP A 131 4.58 8.73 11.58
CA ASP A 131 3.61 8.72 12.67
C ASP A 131 3.74 9.91 13.63
N LEU A 132 2.60 10.25 14.24
CA LEU A 132 2.51 10.97 15.52
C LEU A 132 1.44 10.34 16.41
N GLY A 133 1.88 9.80 17.55
CA GLY A 133 1.02 9.20 18.56
C GLY A 133 1.53 9.27 20.00
N ARG A 134 2.42 10.20 20.36
CA ARG A 134 2.63 10.77 21.71
C ARG A 134 3.46 12.04 21.54
N ARG A 135 3.13 13.11 22.26
CA ARG A 135 4.05 14.24 22.47
C ARG A 135 5.25 13.68 23.25
N GLU A 136 6.23 13.18 22.54
CA GLU A 136 7.61 13.19 22.98
C GLU A 136 8.36 14.19 22.11
N VAL A 137 9.45 14.71 22.64
CA VAL A 137 10.10 15.96 22.25
C VAL A 137 10.88 15.82 20.92
N ASP A 138 10.69 14.72 20.17
CA ASP A 138 11.70 14.15 19.26
C ASP A 138 11.31 14.04 17.75
N GLY A 139 10.22 14.67 17.26
CA GLY A 139 9.97 14.88 15.82
C GLY A 139 9.31 13.72 15.02
N PHE A 140 9.33 13.78 13.68
CA PHE A 140 8.71 12.77 12.79
C PHE A 140 9.49 11.44 12.77
N HIS A 141 8.82 10.33 13.12
CA HIS A 141 9.41 8.98 13.08
C HIS A 141 8.83 8.11 11.96
N ARG A 142 9.71 7.41 11.23
CA ARG A 142 9.36 6.46 10.18
C ARG A 142 8.74 5.21 10.80
N ARG A 143 7.51 4.86 10.43
CA ARG A 143 6.83 3.63 10.84
C ARG A 143 7.12 2.44 9.93
N GLY A 144 7.33 2.70 8.64
CA GLY A 144 7.55 1.64 7.67
C GLY A 144 7.39 2.12 6.23
N THR A 145 7.47 1.16 5.31
CA THR A 145 7.24 1.35 3.87
C THR A 145 5.94 0.67 3.50
N LEU A 146 5.11 1.34 2.71
CA LEU A 146 3.83 0.80 2.28
C LEU A 146 3.99 -0.06 1.02
N ASN A 147 2.93 -0.75 0.63
CA ASN A 147 2.91 -1.57 -0.58
C ASN A 147 3.27 -0.78 -1.86
N LYS A 148 3.85 -1.50 -2.83
CA LYS A 148 4.26 -0.95 -4.13
C LYS A 148 3.04 -0.70 -5.01
N PRO A 149 3.06 0.34 -5.88
CA PRO A 149 2.05 0.49 -6.91
C PRO A 149 1.96 -0.78 -7.80
N PRO A 150 0.74 -1.15 -8.26
CA PRO A 150 0.52 -2.27 -9.17
C PRO A 150 1.49 -2.30 -10.35
N THR A 151 1.90 -3.50 -10.76
CA THR A 151 2.83 -3.70 -11.89
C THR A 151 2.34 -3.03 -13.18
N LEU A 152 1.02 -3.04 -13.43
CA LEU A 152 0.41 -2.33 -14.56
C LEU A 152 0.73 -0.83 -14.53
N LEU A 153 0.54 -0.17 -13.38
CA LEU A 153 0.80 1.25 -13.20
C LEU A 153 2.29 1.57 -13.31
N ARG A 154 3.17 0.73 -12.73
CA ARG A 154 4.63 0.90 -12.86
C ARG A 154 5.11 0.79 -14.30
N THR A 155 4.55 -0.15 -15.07
CA THR A 155 4.85 -0.32 -16.49
C THR A 155 4.32 0.86 -17.31
N ALA A 156 3.10 1.32 -17.04
CA ALA A 156 2.53 2.49 -17.69
C ALA A 156 3.34 3.77 -17.43
N ILE A 157 3.83 3.96 -16.20
CA ILE A 157 4.73 5.08 -15.87
C ILE A 157 6.06 4.96 -16.63
N THR A 158 6.60 3.75 -16.77
CA THR A 158 7.81 3.52 -17.58
C THR A 158 7.59 3.92 -19.03
N ASN A 159 6.43 3.62 -19.60
CA ASN A 159 6.06 4.05 -20.96
C ASN A 159 5.91 5.58 -21.05
N LEU A 160 5.28 6.23 -20.07
CA LEU A 160 5.20 7.70 -20.02
C LEU A 160 6.58 8.36 -19.98
N ARG A 161 7.53 7.80 -19.22
CA ARG A 161 8.90 8.32 -19.13
C ARG A 161 9.64 8.30 -20.46
N ALA A 162 9.26 7.43 -21.39
CA ALA A 162 9.84 7.39 -22.74
C ALA A 162 9.34 8.53 -23.64
N ILE A 163 8.24 9.20 -23.28
CA ILE A 163 7.66 10.31 -24.06
C ILE A 163 8.46 11.59 -23.82
N ARG A 164 9.37 11.92 -24.76
CA ARG A 164 10.28 13.08 -24.65
C ARG A 164 9.57 14.42 -24.40
N LYS A 165 8.36 14.60 -24.93
CA LYS A 165 7.60 15.86 -24.85
C LYS A 165 6.52 15.85 -23.75
N LEU A 166 6.49 14.84 -22.88
CA LEU A 166 5.44 14.70 -21.86
C LEU A 166 5.25 15.98 -20.99
N PRO A 167 6.31 16.65 -20.49
CA PRO A 167 6.15 17.92 -19.78
C PRO A 167 5.40 18.99 -20.57
N GLN A 168 5.70 19.13 -21.87
CA GLN A 168 5.03 20.10 -22.73
C GLN A 168 3.57 19.71 -23.00
N GLU A 169 3.30 18.42 -23.20
CA GLU A 169 1.94 17.93 -23.40
C GLU A 169 1.06 18.16 -22.17
N ILE A 170 1.62 18.02 -20.97
CA ILE A 170 0.92 18.32 -19.71
C ILE A 170 0.61 19.81 -19.64
N SER A 171 1.59 20.68 -19.87
CA SER A 171 1.36 22.13 -19.87
C SER A 171 0.34 22.56 -20.92
N ASN A 172 0.39 21.98 -22.13
CA ASN A 172 -0.58 22.28 -23.17
C ASN A 172 -1.99 21.88 -22.76
N LEU A 173 -2.17 20.69 -22.18
CA LEU A 173 -3.47 20.21 -21.71
C LEU A 173 -4.02 21.11 -20.59
N VAL A 174 -3.18 21.53 -19.64
CA VAL A 174 -3.59 22.46 -18.58
C VAL A 174 -4.01 23.82 -19.16
N ASN A 175 -3.23 24.37 -20.08
CA ASN A 175 -3.57 25.64 -20.73
C ASN A 175 -4.80 25.56 -21.63
N GLU A 176 -5.08 24.39 -22.22
CA GLU A 176 -6.27 24.16 -23.05
C GLU A 176 -7.53 24.08 -22.19
N VAL A 177 -7.47 23.39 -21.05
CA VAL A 177 -8.64 23.16 -20.18
C VAL A 177 -8.91 24.34 -19.25
N PHE A 178 -7.86 24.95 -18.71
CA PHE A 178 -7.98 26.00 -17.68
C PHE A 178 -7.51 27.39 -18.16
N GLY A 179 -7.03 27.51 -19.39
CA GLY A 179 -6.62 28.81 -19.94
C GLY A 179 -7.81 29.63 -20.45
N GLY A 180 -7.70 30.96 -20.35
CA GLY A 180 -8.68 31.89 -20.94
C GLY A 180 -9.85 32.28 -20.03
N ASP A 181 -9.90 31.79 -18.79
CA ASP A 181 -10.86 32.24 -17.79
C ASP A 181 -10.33 33.50 -17.08
N GLU A 182 -10.47 34.66 -17.74
CA GLU A 182 -10.03 35.97 -17.22
C GLU A 182 -10.79 36.38 -15.94
N ASP A 183 -11.93 35.77 -15.66
CA ASP A 183 -12.79 36.05 -14.49
C ASP A 183 -12.48 35.12 -13.29
N SER A 184 -11.58 34.14 -13.44
CA SER A 184 -11.19 33.25 -12.35
C SER A 184 -10.31 33.96 -11.31
N GLU A 185 -10.71 33.91 -10.03
CA GLU A 185 -9.88 34.40 -8.92
C GLU A 185 -8.66 33.48 -8.63
N GLU A 186 -8.61 32.29 -9.23
CA GLU A 186 -7.60 31.25 -8.98
C GLU A 186 -6.61 31.08 -10.14
N GLU A 187 -5.31 30.94 -9.81
CA GLU A 187 -4.25 30.77 -10.81
C GLU A 187 -4.10 29.28 -11.22
N TRP A 188 -4.92 28.84 -12.18
CA TRP A 188 -4.93 27.46 -12.71
C TRP A 188 -3.84 27.15 -13.75
N THR A 189 -3.25 28.18 -14.35
CA THR A 189 -2.13 28.07 -15.30
C THR A 189 -0.82 28.49 -14.64
N TYR A 190 0.31 28.23 -15.31
CA TYR A 190 1.64 28.45 -14.73
C TYR A 190 1.82 29.92 -14.25
N PRO A 191 1.98 30.16 -12.94
CA PRO A 191 1.94 31.53 -12.38
C PRO A 191 3.06 32.46 -12.87
N SER A 192 4.32 32.02 -12.74
CA SER A 192 5.57 32.65 -13.22
C SER A 192 6.76 32.16 -12.38
N ASN A 193 7.97 32.22 -12.95
CA ASN A 193 9.21 31.90 -12.24
C ASN A 193 9.47 32.82 -11.04
N SER A 194 9.01 34.08 -11.08
CA SER A 194 9.21 35.04 -9.98
C SER A 194 8.37 34.73 -8.74
N LYS A 195 7.35 33.88 -8.87
CA LYS A 195 6.50 33.40 -7.77
C LYS A 195 6.97 32.07 -7.16
N ASP A 196 8.02 31.47 -7.72
CA ASP A 196 8.68 30.28 -7.19
C ASP A 196 9.78 30.69 -6.20
N ILE A 197 9.43 30.71 -4.91
CA ILE A 197 10.30 31.23 -3.85
C ILE A 197 10.55 30.14 -2.82
N LEU A 198 11.81 29.73 -2.70
CA LEU A 198 12.28 28.88 -1.60
C LEU A 198 13.03 29.75 -0.57
N PHE A 199 12.66 29.62 0.70
CA PHE A 199 13.39 30.22 1.81
C PHE A 199 14.48 29.28 2.33
N LYS A 200 15.57 29.86 2.83
CA LYS A 200 16.64 29.10 3.51
C LYS A 200 16.05 28.41 4.74
N PRO A 201 16.48 27.17 5.08
CA PRO A 201 15.89 26.42 6.18
C PRO A 201 15.87 27.14 7.53
N ALA A 202 16.88 27.96 7.82
CA ALA A 202 16.97 28.74 9.06
C ALA A 202 16.20 30.07 9.04
N HIS A 203 15.60 30.46 7.91
CA HIS A 203 14.88 31.73 7.80
C HIS A 203 13.54 31.62 8.54
N LYS A 204 13.33 32.53 9.50
CA LYS A 204 12.10 32.60 10.28
C LYS A 204 11.19 33.69 9.71
N HIS A 205 9.89 33.47 9.84
CA HIS A 205 8.87 34.45 9.49
C HIS A 205 9.18 35.83 10.10
N VAL A 206 9.18 36.85 9.24
CA VAL A 206 9.39 38.26 9.64
C VAL A 206 8.20 38.76 10.47
N ASN A 207 6.99 38.29 10.17
CA ASN A 207 5.73 38.60 10.87
C ASN A 207 4.84 37.35 10.94
N LYS A 208 3.83 37.31 11.83
CA LYS A 208 2.88 36.17 11.94
C LYS A 208 1.84 36.07 10.80
N ASN A 209 2.04 36.76 9.68
CA ASN A 209 1.06 36.81 8.58
C ASN A 209 1.18 35.55 7.68
N PRO A 210 0.10 34.79 7.41
CA PRO A 210 0.14 33.57 6.59
C PRO A 210 0.67 33.75 5.15
N ASP A 211 0.56 34.93 4.55
CA ASP A 211 0.84 35.12 3.12
C ASP A 211 2.32 35.37 2.78
N CYS A 212 3.21 35.40 3.78
CA CYS A 212 4.68 35.53 3.61
C CYS A 212 5.17 36.76 2.81
N ASP A 213 4.31 37.71 2.43
CA ASP A 213 4.67 38.90 1.63
C ASP A 213 5.80 39.74 2.26
N ALA A 214 5.86 39.78 3.59
CA ALA A 214 6.94 40.46 4.32
C ALA A 214 8.27 39.69 4.26
N CYS A 215 8.22 38.36 4.21
CA CYS A 215 9.41 37.50 4.10
C CYS A 215 10.00 37.58 2.69
N VAL A 216 9.17 37.68 1.64
CA VAL A 216 9.63 37.86 0.25
C VAL A 216 10.44 39.14 0.06
N ARG A 217 10.18 40.18 0.87
CA ARG A 217 10.93 41.45 0.85
C ARG A 217 12.29 41.39 1.53
N ASP A 218 12.62 40.29 2.21
CA ASP A 218 13.95 40.04 2.77
C ASP A 218 14.75 39.10 1.83
N PRO A 219 15.55 39.65 0.90
CA PRO A 219 16.32 38.86 -0.05
C PRO A 219 17.41 38.00 0.61
N THR A 220 17.77 38.26 1.87
CA THR A 220 18.82 37.50 2.57
C THR A 220 18.35 36.10 2.97
N GLY A 221 17.03 35.93 3.14
CA GLY A 221 16.37 34.68 3.49
C GLY A 221 16.05 33.77 2.31
N ILE A 222 16.15 34.25 1.08
CA ILE A 222 15.75 33.51 -0.13
C ILE A 222 16.93 32.70 -0.68
N VAL A 223 16.64 31.49 -1.16
CA VAL A 223 17.63 30.65 -1.85
C VAL A 223 17.73 31.11 -3.31
N THR A 224 18.94 31.43 -3.76
CA THR A 224 19.18 31.78 -5.17
C THR A 224 19.34 30.52 -6.01
N TRP A 225 18.48 30.36 -7.02
CA TRP A 225 18.47 29.19 -7.89
C TRP A 225 18.98 29.53 -9.29
N ASP A 226 19.61 28.57 -9.96
CA ASP A 226 19.87 28.69 -11.38
C ASP A 226 18.54 28.70 -12.16
N PRO A 227 18.38 29.64 -13.12
CA PRO A 227 17.15 29.72 -13.90
C PRO A 227 16.99 28.49 -14.79
N ARG A 228 15.80 27.88 -14.76
CA ARG A 228 15.45 26.79 -15.69
C ARG A 228 15.23 27.36 -17.09
N ARG A 229 15.64 26.59 -18.12
CA ARG A 229 15.49 26.97 -19.54
C ARG A 229 14.03 26.92 -20.06
N GLY A 230 13.04 26.64 -19.22
CA GLY A 230 11.63 26.55 -19.61
C GLY A 230 10.69 26.52 -18.39
N THR A 231 9.39 26.66 -18.66
CA THR A 231 8.31 26.77 -17.67
C THR A 231 7.50 25.48 -17.47
N ASN A 232 7.78 24.44 -18.27
CA ASN A 232 7.09 23.16 -18.15
C ASN A 232 7.44 22.45 -16.83
N PRO A 233 6.49 21.69 -16.24
CA PRO A 233 6.72 20.95 -15.01
C PRO A 233 7.78 19.88 -15.22
N ARG A 234 8.70 19.70 -14.27
CA ARG A 234 9.50 18.47 -14.21
C ARG A 234 8.73 17.39 -13.45
N ILE A 235 8.96 16.14 -13.84
CA ILE A 235 8.31 14.98 -13.24
C ILE A 235 9.39 14.18 -12.51
N HIS A 236 9.20 14.03 -11.20
CA HIS A 236 10.12 13.34 -10.30
C HIS A 236 9.50 12.03 -9.84
N TYR A 237 10.32 10.99 -9.73
CA TYR A 237 9.89 9.63 -9.45
C TYR A 237 10.66 9.04 -8.27
N GLY A 238 9.97 8.60 -7.23
CA GLY A 238 10.63 8.13 -6.01
C GLY A 238 9.72 8.11 -4.79
N ASN A 239 10.31 8.27 -3.62
CA ASN A 239 9.62 8.15 -2.34
C ASN A 239 8.78 9.40 -2.03
N ILE A 240 7.52 9.19 -1.67
CA ILE A 240 6.64 10.21 -1.10
C ILE A 240 6.46 9.93 0.40
N GLY A 241 6.69 10.93 1.24
CA GLY A 241 6.45 10.84 2.67
C GLY A 241 4.98 11.10 2.99
N SER A 242 4.34 10.18 3.71
CA SER A 242 2.94 10.29 4.12
C SER A 242 2.82 10.31 5.63
N GLY A 243 2.19 11.35 6.19
CA GLY A 243 2.05 11.51 7.64
C GLY A 243 0.70 12.08 8.07
N ASN A 244 0.42 12.07 9.37
CA ASN A 244 -0.82 12.63 9.93
C ASN A 244 -0.75 14.13 10.27
N ALA A 245 0.36 14.79 9.95
CA ALA A 245 0.55 16.22 10.12
C ALA A 245 1.42 16.80 9.00
N VAL A 246 1.17 18.07 8.64
CA VAL A 246 2.03 18.82 7.72
C VAL A 246 3.39 19.11 8.35
N ILE A 247 4.45 18.98 7.56
CA ILE A 247 5.77 19.46 7.97
C ILE A 247 5.77 20.99 7.96
N LYS A 248 6.31 21.57 9.04
CA LYS A 248 6.40 23.01 9.25
C LYS A 248 7.84 23.50 9.46
N ASP A 249 8.77 22.59 9.77
CA ASP A 249 10.19 22.91 9.95
C ASP A 249 10.99 22.44 8.74
N ALA A 250 11.65 23.38 8.07
CA ALA A 250 12.48 23.11 6.91
C ALA A 250 13.74 22.29 7.26
N LEU A 251 14.27 22.41 8.48
CA LEU A 251 15.41 21.60 8.93
C LEU A 251 15.00 20.13 9.10
N GLU A 252 13.81 19.91 9.66
CA GLU A 252 13.25 18.57 9.82
C GLU A 252 12.91 17.95 8.46
N ARG A 253 12.32 18.72 7.54
CA ARG A 253 12.12 18.33 6.14
C ARG A 253 13.43 17.85 5.50
N ASP A 254 14.49 18.65 5.57
CA ASP A 254 15.77 18.37 4.92
C ASP A 254 16.45 17.14 5.55
N PHE A 255 16.35 16.97 6.87
CA PHE A 255 16.84 15.79 7.57
C PHE A 255 16.14 14.51 7.09
N LEU A 256 14.81 14.52 7.04
CA LEU A 256 14.02 13.36 6.59
C LEU A 256 14.28 13.04 5.12
N ALA A 257 14.37 14.05 4.27
CA ALA A 257 14.66 13.85 2.85
C ALA A 257 16.08 13.34 2.60
N GLY A 258 17.07 13.80 3.38
CA GLY A 258 18.44 13.28 3.31
C GLY A 258 18.52 11.81 3.73
N ARG A 259 17.73 11.39 4.71
CA ARG A 259 17.70 10.00 5.21
C ARG A 259 16.93 9.05 4.28
N ASP A 260 15.74 9.46 3.85
CA ASP A 260 14.75 8.57 3.22
C ASP A 260 14.50 8.90 1.72
N SER A 261 15.29 9.82 1.13
CA SER A 261 15.22 10.23 -0.29
C SER A 261 13.82 10.68 -0.74
N ILE A 262 13.18 11.51 0.08
CA ILE A 262 11.79 11.96 -0.12
C ILE A 262 11.71 13.09 -1.14
N LEU A 263 10.77 12.98 -2.07
CA LEU A 263 10.47 14.00 -3.07
C LEU A 263 9.46 15.04 -2.55
N CYS A 264 8.42 14.58 -1.85
CA CYS A 264 7.40 15.45 -1.28
C CYS A 264 6.73 14.81 -0.07
N PHE A 265 6.06 15.63 0.74
CA PHE A 265 5.22 15.22 1.85
C PHE A 265 3.74 15.48 1.57
N GLU A 266 2.90 14.52 1.93
CA GLU A 266 1.43 14.57 1.86
C GLU A 266 0.82 13.83 3.07
N MET A 267 -0.52 13.78 3.19
CA MET A 267 -1.17 13.32 4.43
C MET A 267 -2.17 12.17 4.25
N GLU A 268 -2.32 11.60 3.06
CA GLU A 268 -3.46 10.76 2.70
C GLU A 268 -3.05 9.34 2.32
N ALA A 269 -1.89 9.14 1.70
CA ALA A 269 -1.49 7.84 1.16
C ALA A 269 -1.28 6.75 2.23
N ALA A 270 -0.86 7.13 3.45
CA ALA A 270 -0.50 6.23 4.53
C ALA A 270 -1.58 5.21 4.90
N GLY A 271 -2.85 5.64 4.99
CA GLY A 271 -3.94 4.73 5.33
C GLY A 271 -4.46 3.90 4.15
N LEU A 272 -4.13 4.29 2.92
CA LEU A 272 -4.71 3.70 1.71
C LEU A 272 -3.81 2.62 1.09
N MET A 273 -2.50 2.90 0.96
CA MET A 273 -1.60 2.13 0.10
C MET A 273 -1.41 0.66 0.52
N ASP A 274 -1.57 0.33 1.81
CA ASP A 274 -1.40 -1.06 2.29
C ASP A 274 -2.53 -1.99 1.86
N ASP A 275 -3.76 -1.49 1.79
CA ASP A 275 -4.94 -2.31 1.52
C ASP A 275 -5.57 -2.01 0.13
N PHE A 276 -5.02 -1.04 -0.61
CA PHE A 276 -5.59 -0.60 -1.88
C PHE A 276 -4.52 -0.44 -2.97
N PRO A 277 -4.68 -1.11 -4.14
CA PRO A 277 -3.74 -1.01 -5.24
C PRO A 277 -3.84 0.37 -5.92
N CYS A 278 -2.97 1.31 -5.57
CA CYS A 278 -2.93 2.63 -6.19
C CYS A 278 -1.52 3.20 -6.39
N VAL A 279 -1.46 4.32 -7.12
CA VAL A 279 -0.29 5.17 -7.25
C VAL A 279 -0.61 6.57 -6.70
N VAL A 280 0.37 7.19 -6.05
CA VAL A 280 0.25 8.56 -5.52
C VAL A 280 0.90 9.53 -6.51
N ILE A 281 0.16 10.57 -6.87
CA ILE A 281 0.61 11.64 -7.78
C ILE A 281 0.37 12.97 -7.07
N ARG A 282 1.42 13.78 -6.94
CA ARG A 282 1.39 15.05 -6.23
C ARG A 282 1.91 16.18 -7.10
N GLY A 283 1.12 17.24 -7.25
CA GLY A 283 1.60 18.52 -7.73
C GLY A 283 2.24 19.29 -6.58
N ILE A 284 3.38 19.90 -6.81
CA ILE A 284 4.10 20.62 -5.75
C ILE A 284 3.52 22.02 -5.59
N CYS A 285 2.84 22.28 -4.46
CA CYS A 285 2.21 23.58 -4.17
C CYS A 285 2.94 24.41 -3.12
N ASP A 286 3.76 23.79 -2.28
CA ASP A 286 4.63 24.45 -1.31
C ASP A 286 5.93 23.65 -1.11
N TYR A 287 6.80 24.08 -0.21
CA TYR A 287 8.08 23.41 0.08
C TYR A 287 8.10 22.64 1.41
N ALA A 288 6.96 22.13 1.88
CA ALA A 288 6.87 21.34 3.12
C ALA A 288 7.51 22.04 4.34
N ASP A 289 7.32 23.36 4.45
CA ASP A 289 7.79 24.17 5.57
C ASP A 289 6.71 25.14 6.05
N SER A 290 7.09 26.07 6.94
CA SER A 290 6.20 27.06 7.51
C SER A 290 5.77 28.17 6.53
N HIS A 291 6.44 28.35 5.38
CA HIS A 291 6.12 29.35 4.36
C HIS A 291 5.18 28.77 3.31
N LYS A 292 3.92 28.56 3.70
CA LYS A 292 2.88 27.98 2.84
C LYS A 292 2.53 28.91 1.68
N ASN A 293 2.42 28.35 0.48
CA ASN A 293 2.06 29.10 -0.73
C ASN A 293 0.76 28.56 -1.35
N LYS A 294 -0.38 29.07 -0.88
CA LYS A 294 -1.69 28.61 -1.36
C LYS A 294 -1.97 28.96 -2.82
N LYS A 295 -1.30 29.98 -3.37
CA LYS A 295 -1.53 30.45 -4.75
C LYS A 295 -1.14 29.41 -5.81
N TRP A 296 -0.22 28.50 -5.48
CA TRP A 296 0.19 27.44 -6.39
C TRP A 296 -0.71 26.20 -6.33
N GLN A 297 -1.65 26.11 -5.37
CA GLN A 297 -2.50 24.92 -5.23
C GLN A 297 -3.32 24.61 -6.48
N PRO A 298 -4.00 25.58 -7.14
CA PRO A 298 -4.78 25.29 -8.35
C PRO A 298 -3.93 24.76 -9.49
N TYR A 299 -2.85 25.47 -9.86
CA TYR A 299 -1.92 25.00 -10.88
C TYR A 299 -1.29 23.63 -10.54
N ALA A 300 -0.86 23.42 -9.29
CA ALA A 300 -0.29 22.14 -8.84
C ALA A 300 -1.30 20.99 -8.94
N ALA A 301 -2.55 21.21 -8.55
CA ALA A 301 -3.62 20.23 -8.71
C ALA A 301 -3.86 19.92 -10.20
N ALA A 302 -3.91 20.94 -11.06
CA ALA A 302 -4.13 20.81 -12.49
C ALA A 302 -3.05 19.98 -13.19
N ILE A 303 -1.75 20.25 -12.94
CA ILE A 303 -0.66 19.46 -13.54
C ILE A 303 -0.63 18.01 -13.04
N ALA A 304 -0.96 17.77 -11.77
CA ALA A 304 -1.02 16.43 -11.20
C ALA A 304 -2.15 15.61 -11.83
N ALA A 305 -3.32 16.24 -11.97
CA ALA A 305 -4.47 15.64 -12.64
C ALA A 305 -4.22 15.43 -14.14
N ALA A 306 -3.58 16.37 -14.83
CA ALA A 306 -3.19 16.23 -16.23
C ALA A 306 -2.20 15.07 -16.44
N TYR A 307 -1.22 14.91 -15.54
CA TYR A 307 -0.33 13.76 -15.54
C TYR A 307 -1.10 12.44 -15.33
N ALA A 308 -2.02 12.39 -14.37
CA ALA A 308 -2.84 11.21 -14.12
C ALA A 308 -3.73 10.86 -15.34
N LYS A 309 -4.32 11.85 -16.02
CA LYS A 309 -5.05 11.64 -17.29
C LYS A 309 -4.14 11.05 -18.38
N LYS A 310 -2.92 11.57 -18.53
CA LYS A 310 -1.93 11.01 -19.46
C LYS A 310 -1.53 9.58 -19.09
N LEU A 311 -1.40 9.27 -17.81
CA LEU A 311 -1.14 7.91 -17.32
C LEU A 311 -2.26 6.95 -17.72
N LEU A 312 -3.52 7.35 -17.53
CA LEU A 312 -4.66 6.52 -17.95
C LEU A 312 -4.69 6.34 -19.48
N SER A 313 -4.29 7.33 -20.27
CA SER A 313 -4.30 7.23 -21.74
C SER A 313 -3.33 6.20 -22.31
N VAL A 314 -2.25 5.86 -21.58
CA VAL A 314 -1.27 4.84 -22.02
C VAL A 314 -1.61 3.43 -21.51
N ILE A 315 -2.65 3.30 -20.68
CA ILE A 315 -3.14 2.02 -20.18
C ILE A 315 -4.24 1.51 -21.11
N SER A 316 -4.08 0.31 -21.66
CA SER A 316 -5.11 -0.31 -22.49
C SER A 316 -6.26 -0.87 -21.63
N PRO A 317 -7.53 -0.77 -22.06
CA PRO A 317 -8.66 -1.38 -21.36
C PRO A 317 -8.49 -2.88 -21.13
N GLN A 318 -7.98 -3.62 -22.11
CA GLN A 318 -7.70 -5.05 -21.99
C GLN A 318 -6.74 -5.37 -20.84
N ALA A 319 -5.71 -4.54 -20.62
CA ALA A 319 -4.80 -4.73 -19.49
C ALA A 319 -5.47 -4.47 -18.14
N VAL A 320 -6.49 -3.61 -18.09
CA VAL A 320 -7.32 -3.35 -16.91
C VAL A 320 -8.28 -4.52 -16.67
N ASP A 321 -8.88 -5.06 -17.73
CA ASP A 321 -9.79 -6.21 -17.65
C ASP A 321 -9.09 -7.49 -17.15
N ASN A 322 -7.81 -7.65 -17.47
CA ASN A 322 -6.97 -8.74 -16.97
C ASN A 322 -6.63 -8.63 -15.47
N LEU A 323 -6.83 -7.46 -14.85
CA LEU A 323 -6.71 -7.33 -13.40
C LEU A 323 -7.98 -7.86 -12.73
N SER A 324 -7.80 -8.58 -11.62
CA SER A 324 -8.91 -8.94 -10.75
C SER A 324 -9.50 -7.67 -10.12
N PRO A 325 -10.84 -7.55 -9.99
CA PRO A 325 -11.44 -6.45 -9.26
C PRO A 325 -10.88 -6.29 -7.84
N ILE A 326 -10.72 -5.04 -7.40
CA ILE A 326 -10.31 -4.68 -6.04
C ILE A 326 -11.41 -5.17 -5.10
N GLY A 327 -11.17 -6.31 -4.45
CA GLY A 327 -12.17 -7.02 -3.63
C GLY A 327 -12.45 -8.46 -4.06
N THR A 328 -11.93 -8.91 -5.20
CA THR A 328 -11.95 -10.33 -5.65
C THR A 328 -10.70 -11.14 -5.31
N MET A 329 -9.73 -10.53 -4.61
CA MET A 329 -8.90 -11.29 -3.66
C MET A 329 -9.86 -12.13 -2.80
N PRO A 330 -9.63 -13.44 -2.56
CA PRO A 330 -10.59 -14.28 -1.86
C PRO A 330 -10.88 -13.67 -0.48
N TYR A 331 -12.03 -13.01 -0.43
CA TYR A 331 -12.68 -12.43 0.74
C TYR A 331 -11.88 -11.46 1.61
N ARG A 332 -12.22 -10.17 1.49
CA ARG A 332 -12.57 -9.38 2.69
C ARG A 332 -14.00 -8.83 2.56
N LYS A 333 -15.00 -9.70 2.36
CA LYS A 333 -16.33 -9.37 2.93
C LYS A 333 -16.11 -9.21 4.43
N ARG A 334 -16.60 -8.13 5.05
CA ARG A 334 -16.61 -8.05 6.52
C ARG A 334 -17.27 -9.35 7.02
N PRO A 335 -16.60 -10.14 7.88
CA PRO A 335 -17.17 -11.38 8.34
C PRO A 335 -18.52 -11.07 8.99
N GLN A 336 -19.59 -11.75 8.58
CA GLN A 336 -20.87 -11.66 9.25
C GLN A 336 -20.73 -12.35 10.61
N MET A 337 -20.32 -11.55 11.60
CA MET A 337 -20.01 -11.99 12.95
C MET A 337 -21.24 -11.87 13.83
N ASN A 338 -21.54 -12.93 14.59
CA ASN A 338 -22.44 -12.83 15.74
C ASN A 338 -21.74 -12.12 16.93
N ALA A 339 -22.48 -11.85 18.02
CA ALA A 339 -21.95 -11.17 19.20
C ALA A 339 -20.75 -11.87 19.84
N LEU A 340 -20.69 -13.21 19.78
CA LEU A 340 -19.58 -14.00 20.33
C LEU A 340 -18.29 -13.79 19.52
N HIS A 341 -18.37 -13.82 18.18
CA HIS A 341 -17.24 -13.53 17.29
C HIS A 341 -16.69 -12.11 17.53
N VAL A 342 -17.56 -11.10 17.61
CA VAL A 342 -17.13 -9.71 17.85
C VAL A 342 -16.50 -9.56 19.24
N SER A 343 -17.07 -10.22 20.26
CA SER A 343 -16.50 -10.19 21.62
C SER A 343 -15.13 -10.86 21.68
N ALA A 344 -14.95 -11.97 20.96
CA ALA A 344 -13.68 -12.66 20.84
C ALA A 344 -12.64 -11.84 20.06
N PHE A 345 -13.04 -11.23 18.95
CA PHE A 345 -12.18 -10.38 18.12
C PHE A 345 -11.66 -9.13 18.85
N ASN A 346 -12.42 -8.60 19.81
CA ASN A 346 -12.05 -7.41 20.58
C ASN A 346 -11.53 -7.73 22.00
N GLY A 347 -11.47 -9.00 22.38
CA GLY A 347 -10.90 -9.41 23.67
C GLY A 347 -11.80 -9.18 24.88
N HIS A 348 -13.12 -9.10 24.68
CA HIS A 348 -14.09 -8.86 25.74
C HIS A 348 -14.44 -10.17 26.48
N ASP A 349 -13.50 -10.71 27.24
CA ASP A 349 -13.61 -11.97 27.99
C ASP A 349 -14.79 -12.00 28.98
N VAL A 350 -15.09 -10.88 29.64
CA VAL A 350 -16.25 -10.75 30.53
C VAL A 350 -17.58 -10.88 29.77
N VAL A 351 -17.65 -10.34 28.55
CA VAL A 351 -18.84 -10.45 27.70
C VAL A 351 -18.99 -11.89 27.22
N ILE A 352 -17.91 -12.53 26.76
CA ILE A 352 -17.90 -13.97 26.39
C ILE A 352 -18.41 -14.83 27.55
N SER A 353 -18.03 -14.49 28.78
CA SER A 353 -18.46 -15.20 29.99
C SER A 353 -19.98 -15.09 30.20
N LYS A 354 -20.55 -13.90 29.97
CA LYS A 354 -21.97 -13.58 30.17
C LYS A 354 -22.88 -13.98 29.02
N LEU A 355 -22.38 -14.09 27.79
CA LEU A 355 -23.19 -14.56 26.66
C LEU A 355 -23.71 -15.98 26.99
N SER A 356 -25.03 -16.15 26.93
CA SER A 356 -25.64 -17.48 27.10
C SER A 356 -25.21 -18.35 25.92
N THR A 357 -24.42 -19.36 26.23
CA THR A 357 -24.00 -20.40 25.30
C THR A 357 -24.71 -21.69 25.71
N ASP A 358 -26.04 -21.65 25.76
CA ASP A 358 -26.87 -22.83 26.06
C ASP A 358 -26.77 -23.81 24.87
N GLY A 359 -25.67 -24.56 24.84
CA GLY A 359 -25.36 -25.58 23.83
C GLY A 359 -23.97 -25.44 23.21
N LYS A 360 -23.26 -26.57 23.08
CA LYS A 360 -21.98 -26.69 22.36
C LYS A 360 -22.06 -26.23 20.89
N SER A 361 -23.26 -26.15 20.31
CA SER A 361 -23.46 -25.70 18.93
C SER A 361 -23.14 -24.21 18.74
N VAL A 362 -23.43 -23.36 19.72
CA VAL A 362 -23.33 -21.89 19.57
C VAL A 362 -21.88 -21.40 19.74
N ILE A 363 -21.13 -22.03 20.66
CA ILE A 363 -19.71 -21.67 20.93
C ILE A 363 -18.80 -21.94 19.71
N ASN A 364 -19.19 -22.87 18.85
CA ASN A 364 -18.45 -23.31 17.67
C ASN A 364 -19.07 -22.84 16.34
N GLU A 365 -20.06 -21.93 16.39
CA GLU A 365 -20.58 -21.29 15.19
C GLU A 365 -19.45 -20.65 14.39
N ARG A 366 -19.61 -20.70 13.06
CA ARG A 366 -18.69 -20.09 12.11
C ARG A 366 -19.34 -18.85 11.52
N ASP A 367 -18.55 -17.79 11.38
CA ASP A 367 -18.97 -16.60 10.65
C ASP A 367 -18.93 -16.83 9.13
N SER A 368 -19.24 -15.79 8.34
CA SER A 368 -19.22 -15.88 6.87
C SER A 368 -17.84 -16.10 6.25
N THR A 369 -16.75 -16.04 7.03
CA THR A 369 -15.41 -16.46 6.57
C THR A 369 -15.13 -17.93 6.88
N GLY A 370 -16.01 -18.59 7.62
CA GLY A 370 -15.80 -19.94 8.12
C GLY A 370 -14.97 -20.00 9.41
N ALA A 371 -14.66 -18.85 10.03
CA ALA A 371 -13.90 -18.78 11.27
C ALA A 371 -14.84 -18.75 12.48
N ASN A 372 -14.44 -19.41 13.57
CA ASN A 372 -15.16 -19.36 14.84
C ASN A 372 -14.55 -18.32 15.82
N ALA A 373 -15.22 -18.12 16.95
CA ALA A 373 -14.78 -17.18 17.98
C ALA A 373 -13.38 -17.50 18.54
N LEU A 374 -13.04 -18.78 18.71
CA LEU A 374 -11.73 -19.20 19.22
C LEU A 374 -10.61 -18.79 18.26
N GLN A 375 -10.82 -18.91 16.95
CA GLN A 375 -9.87 -18.48 15.92
C GLN A 375 -9.66 -16.97 15.94
N TRP A 376 -10.71 -16.16 16.09
CA TRP A 376 -10.58 -14.70 16.17
C TRP A 376 -9.86 -14.23 17.43
N ALA A 377 -10.19 -14.78 18.60
CA ALA A 377 -9.46 -14.46 19.84
C ALA A 377 -7.98 -14.87 19.74
N SER A 378 -7.72 -16.02 19.13
CA SER A 378 -6.36 -16.54 18.92
C SER A 378 -5.56 -15.66 17.97
N LEU A 379 -6.16 -15.23 16.85
CA LEU A 379 -5.54 -14.31 15.89
C LEU A 379 -5.18 -12.97 16.55
N ARG A 380 -6.06 -12.44 17.40
CA ARG A 380 -5.90 -11.11 18.00
C ARG A 380 -5.10 -11.08 19.29
N GLY A 381 -4.57 -12.22 19.75
CA GLY A 381 -3.72 -12.26 20.94
C GLY A 381 -4.50 -12.14 22.26
N HIS A 382 -5.81 -12.40 22.25
CA HIS A 382 -6.66 -12.21 23.43
C HIS A 382 -6.67 -13.45 24.32
N PHE A 383 -5.57 -13.67 25.05
CA PHE A 383 -5.34 -14.86 25.89
C PHE A 383 -6.51 -15.18 26.84
N LYS A 384 -7.03 -14.18 27.57
CA LYS A 384 -8.17 -14.38 28.49
C LYS A 384 -9.44 -14.84 27.75
N SER A 385 -9.71 -14.27 26.57
CA SER A 385 -10.84 -14.69 25.73
C SER A 385 -10.65 -16.12 25.22
N VAL A 386 -9.44 -16.51 24.80
CA VAL A 386 -9.12 -17.89 24.44
C VAL A 386 -9.39 -18.84 25.61
N GLN A 387 -8.90 -18.52 26.81
CA GLN A 387 -9.15 -19.33 28.00
C GLN A 387 -10.65 -19.50 28.28
N ARG A 388 -11.43 -18.41 28.25
CA ARG A 388 -12.88 -18.43 28.46
C ARG A 388 -13.62 -19.26 27.42
N LEU A 389 -13.25 -19.13 26.15
CA LEU A 389 -13.86 -19.89 25.05
C LEU A 389 -13.60 -21.40 25.22
N LEU A 390 -12.36 -21.77 25.56
CA LEU A 390 -12.00 -23.17 25.83
C LEU A 390 -12.70 -23.72 27.08
N GLU A 391 -12.82 -22.94 28.16
CA GLU A 391 -13.60 -23.30 29.36
C GLU A 391 -15.08 -23.53 29.05
N LYS A 392 -15.65 -22.78 28.11
CA LYS A 392 -17.02 -22.94 27.61
C LYS A 392 -17.19 -24.05 26.57
N GLY A 393 -16.14 -24.81 26.25
CA GLY A 393 -16.20 -25.96 25.36
C GLY A 393 -16.02 -25.64 23.88
N ALA A 394 -15.33 -24.56 23.53
CA ALA A 394 -14.89 -24.32 22.16
C ALA A 394 -14.03 -25.49 21.64
N GLU A 395 -14.31 -25.96 20.43
CA GLU A 395 -13.57 -27.03 19.77
C GLU A 395 -12.19 -26.53 19.34
N VAL A 396 -11.15 -27.02 20.00
CA VAL A 396 -9.75 -26.61 19.78
C VAL A 396 -9.27 -26.88 18.34
N ASN A 397 -9.73 -27.98 17.74
CA ASN A 397 -9.38 -28.43 16.38
C ASN A 397 -10.43 -28.04 15.34
N ALA A 398 -11.34 -27.12 15.65
CA ALA A 398 -12.29 -26.62 14.67
C ALA A 398 -11.56 -26.05 13.45
N GLN A 399 -11.86 -26.62 12.28
CA GLN A 399 -11.27 -26.21 11.01
C GLN A 399 -12.16 -25.20 10.28
N GLY A 400 -11.58 -24.27 9.54
CA GLY A 400 -12.27 -23.27 8.75
C GLY A 400 -11.57 -21.93 8.77
N GLY A 401 -12.07 -20.98 7.98
CA GLY A 401 -11.44 -19.67 7.88
C GLY A 401 -10.10 -19.68 7.15
N ARG A 402 -9.58 -18.47 6.96
CA ARG A 402 -8.32 -18.21 6.23
C ARG A 402 -7.12 -18.99 6.77
N TYR A 403 -7.03 -19.07 8.09
CA TYR A 403 -5.91 -19.68 8.79
C TYR A 403 -6.13 -21.16 9.10
N GLY A 404 -7.22 -21.80 8.66
CA GLY A 404 -7.44 -23.22 8.92
C GLY A 404 -7.92 -23.54 10.33
N ASN A 405 -7.22 -23.18 11.41
CA ASN A 405 -7.64 -23.43 12.81
C ASN A 405 -7.09 -22.38 13.79
N ALA A 406 -7.40 -22.51 15.08
CA ALA A 406 -6.97 -21.55 16.11
C ALA A 406 -5.45 -21.55 16.37
N LEU A 407 -4.82 -22.73 16.31
CA LEU A 407 -3.38 -22.89 16.50
C LEU A 407 -2.61 -22.19 15.37
N GLN A 408 -3.05 -22.37 14.13
CA GLN A 408 -2.49 -21.71 12.96
C GLN A 408 -2.66 -20.18 13.03
N ALA A 409 -3.84 -19.69 13.44
CA ALA A 409 -4.09 -18.25 13.60
C ALA A 409 -3.19 -17.60 14.67
N ALA A 410 -3.05 -18.24 15.84
CA ALA A 410 -2.12 -17.78 16.87
C ALA A 410 -0.66 -17.84 16.41
N SER A 411 -0.30 -18.87 15.66
CA SER A 411 1.06 -19.07 15.15
C SER A 411 1.44 -18.03 14.09
N PHE A 412 0.48 -17.62 13.26
CA PHE A 412 0.66 -16.57 12.26
C PHE A 412 0.93 -15.19 12.88
N GLU A 413 0.31 -14.85 14.00
CA GLU A 413 0.54 -13.56 14.67
C GLU A 413 1.57 -13.64 15.82
N GLY A 414 2.14 -14.82 16.07
CA GLY A 414 3.25 -14.99 17.02
C GLY A 414 2.83 -15.03 18.49
N HIS A 415 1.57 -15.30 18.81
CA HIS A 415 1.05 -15.29 20.18
C HIS A 415 1.44 -16.57 20.95
N ILE A 416 2.68 -16.60 21.46
CA ILE A 416 3.29 -17.81 22.05
C ILE A 416 2.50 -18.40 23.22
N GLU A 417 1.92 -17.57 24.11
CA GLU A 417 1.13 -18.04 25.24
C GLU A 417 -0.18 -18.70 24.76
N ILE A 418 -0.76 -18.21 23.67
CA ILE A 418 -1.95 -18.78 23.06
C ILE A 418 -1.60 -20.11 22.36
N VAL A 419 -0.48 -20.17 21.66
CA VAL A 419 0.03 -21.42 21.06
C VAL A 419 0.21 -22.48 22.15
N GLN A 420 0.81 -22.12 23.28
CA GLN A 420 1.03 -23.04 24.39
C GLN A 420 -0.28 -23.57 24.99
N ILE A 421 -1.23 -22.70 25.33
CA ILE A 421 -2.51 -23.14 25.91
C ILE A 421 -3.34 -23.96 24.92
N LEU A 422 -3.32 -23.64 23.61
CA LEU A 422 -4.02 -24.44 22.61
C LEU A 422 -3.44 -25.86 22.52
N LEU A 423 -2.11 -26.00 22.48
CA LEU A 423 -1.44 -27.30 22.46
C LEU A 423 -1.68 -28.09 23.76
N GLU A 424 -1.68 -27.43 24.92
CA GLU A 424 -2.03 -28.05 26.21
C GLU A 424 -3.49 -28.54 26.26
N ARG A 425 -4.37 -27.92 25.48
CA ARG A 425 -5.78 -28.28 25.36
C ARG A 425 -6.05 -29.25 24.20
N GLY A 426 -5.01 -29.84 23.62
CA GLY A 426 -5.13 -30.90 22.62
C GLY A 426 -5.21 -30.42 21.17
N ALA A 427 -4.71 -29.21 20.87
CA ALA A 427 -4.59 -28.76 19.48
C ALA A 427 -3.68 -29.72 18.68
N GLU A 428 -4.16 -30.17 17.52
CA GLU A 428 -3.40 -31.01 16.60
C GLU A 428 -2.29 -30.20 15.93
N VAL A 429 -1.04 -30.46 16.31
CA VAL A 429 0.14 -29.70 15.86
C VAL A 429 0.34 -29.74 14.33
N ASN A 430 -0.01 -30.86 13.70
CA ASN A 430 0.12 -31.10 12.25
C ASN A 430 -1.20 -30.93 11.49
N ALA A 431 -2.24 -30.36 12.11
CA ALA A 431 -3.51 -30.14 11.42
C ALA A 431 -3.33 -29.24 10.20
N GLN A 432 -3.70 -29.78 9.04
CA GLN A 432 -3.62 -29.09 7.76
C GLN A 432 -4.88 -28.28 7.47
N GLY A 433 -4.72 -27.14 6.80
CA GLY A 433 -5.81 -26.27 6.36
C GLY A 433 -5.35 -24.83 6.13
N GLY A 434 -6.27 -23.98 5.69
CA GLY A 434 -5.99 -22.57 5.43
C GLY A 434 -4.98 -22.31 4.30
N GLU A 435 -4.66 -21.03 4.10
CA GLU A 435 -3.74 -20.60 3.03
C GLU A 435 -2.28 -21.02 3.27
N TYR A 436 -1.89 -21.19 4.53
CA TYR A 436 -0.49 -21.46 4.93
C TYR A 436 -0.16 -22.94 5.10
N GLY A 437 -1.16 -23.83 5.08
CA GLY A 437 -0.96 -25.27 5.25
C GLY A 437 -1.08 -25.72 6.70
N ASN A 438 -0.13 -25.36 7.58
CA ASN A 438 -0.14 -25.74 9.00
C ASN A 438 0.46 -24.64 9.90
N ALA A 439 0.48 -24.90 11.21
CA ALA A 439 0.93 -23.92 12.20
C ALA A 439 2.42 -23.57 12.07
N LEU A 440 3.25 -24.58 11.76
CA LEU A 440 4.69 -24.40 11.58
C LEU A 440 4.98 -23.53 10.35
N GLN A 441 4.26 -23.76 9.26
CA GLN A 441 4.37 -22.97 8.03
C GLN A 441 3.90 -21.53 8.23
N ALA A 442 2.78 -21.32 8.92
CA ALA A 442 2.26 -19.99 9.25
C ALA A 442 3.25 -19.17 10.12
N ALA A 443 3.80 -19.78 11.18
CA ALA A 443 4.83 -19.14 12.01
C ALA A 443 6.12 -18.87 11.23
N SER A 444 6.49 -19.79 10.32
CA SER A 444 7.70 -19.66 9.51
C SER A 444 7.59 -18.54 8.47
N TYR A 445 6.41 -18.35 7.88
CA TYR A 445 6.11 -17.24 6.97
C TYR A 445 6.20 -15.87 7.64
N ARG A 446 5.90 -15.79 8.94
CA ARG A 446 5.92 -14.53 9.72
C ARG A 446 7.18 -14.33 10.55
N GLY A 447 8.07 -15.32 10.57
CA GLY A 447 9.37 -15.22 11.25
C GLY A 447 9.31 -15.38 12.76
N HIS A 448 8.26 -16.02 13.31
CA HIS A 448 8.07 -16.16 14.75
C HIS A 448 8.91 -17.32 15.31
N VAL A 449 10.20 -17.06 15.57
CA VAL A 449 11.19 -18.07 16.00
C VAL A 449 10.75 -18.86 17.23
N GLU A 450 10.25 -18.19 18.27
CA GLU A 450 9.81 -18.87 19.51
C GLU A 450 8.64 -19.82 19.28
N VAL A 451 7.68 -19.43 18.42
CA VAL A 451 6.55 -20.26 18.04
C VAL A 451 7.03 -21.45 17.20
N VAL A 452 7.90 -21.22 16.22
CA VAL A 452 8.52 -22.30 15.41
C VAL A 452 9.21 -23.33 16.32
N GLN A 453 10.02 -22.86 17.26
CA GLN A 453 10.72 -23.73 18.19
C GLN A 453 9.72 -24.54 19.03
N ARG A 454 8.70 -23.90 19.60
CA ARG A 454 7.69 -24.57 20.43
C ARG A 454 6.87 -25.59 19.63
N LEU A 455 6.50 -25.29 18.40
CA LEU A 455 5.77 -26.23 17.54
C LEU A 455 6.63 -27.47 17.24
N LEU A 456 7.91 -27.28 16.91
CA LEU A 456 8.85 -28.40 16.67
C LEU A 456 9.09 -29.23 17.94
N GLU A 457 9.20 -28.59 19.12
CA GLU A 457 9.25 -29.30 20.42
C GLU A 457 8.00 -30.14 20.71
N ARG A 458 6.85 -29.75 20.14
CA ARG A 458 5.57 -30.42 20.29
C ARG A 458 5.25 -31.38 19.13
N GLY A 459 6.25 -31.72 18.32
CA GLY A 459 6.14 -32.75 17.29
C GLY A 459 5.65 -32.26 15.93
N ALA A 460 5.79 -30.97 15.63
CA ALA A 460 5.49 -30.46 14.28
C ALA A 460 6.36 -31.15 13.22
N GLU A 461 5.73 -31.64 12.16
CA GLU A 461 6.41 -32.26 11.02
C GLU A 461 7.15 -31.20 10.19
N VAL A 462 8.50 -31.19 10.28
CA VAL A 462 9.36 -30.18 9.64
C VAL A 462 9.21 -30.13 8.12
N ASN A 463 8.95 -31.27 7.48
CA ASN A 463 8.83 -31.43 6.03
C ASN A 463 7.38 -31.52 5.55
N ALA A 464 6.40 -31.22 6.42
CA ALA A 464 5.00 -31.22 6.01
C ALA A 464 4.77 -30.24 4.84
N GLN A 465 4.08 -30.73 3.82
CA GLN A 465 3.73 -29.98 2.62
C GLN A 465 2.28 -29.50 2.71
N GLY A 466 2.00 -28.28 2.26
CA GLY A 466 0.65 -27.73 2.22
C GLY A 466 0.63 -26.21 2.01
N GLY A 467 -0.55 -25.66 1.78
CA GLY A 467 -0.72 -24.22 1.54
C GLY A 467 -0.02 -23.73 0.27
N GLU A 468 -0.03 -22.42 0.08
CA GLU A 468 0.50 -21.76 -1.13
C GLU A 468 2.05 -21.81 -1.22
N TYR A 469 2.70 -21.85 -0.05
CA TYR A 469 4.16 -21.68 0.07
C TYR A 469 4.94 -23.00 0.17
N GLY A 470 4.27 -24.15 0.09
CA GLY A 470 4.91 -25.47 0.07
C GLY A 470 5.18 -26.02 1.48
N ASN A 471 6.34 -25.79 2.07
CA ASN A 471 6.70 -26.21 3.43
C ASN A 471 7.24 -25.03 4.27
N ALA A 472 7.58 -25.31 5.53
CA ALA A 472 8.05 -24.28 6.46
C ALA A 472 9.36 -23.62 6.01
N LEU A 473 10.29 -24.41 5.45
CA LEU A 473 11.58 -23.92 4.98
C LEU A 473 11.41 -22.98 3.78
N GLN A 474 10.54 -23.32 2.83
CA GLN A 474 10.21 -22.49 1.69
C GLN A 474 9.52 -21.18 2.11
N ALA A 475 8.55 -21.24 3.02
CA ALA A 475 7.86 -20.06 3.53
C ALA A 475 8.81 -19.07 4.23
N ALA A 476 9.69 -19.56 5.12
CA ALA A 476 10.71 -18.74 5.77
C ALA A 476 11.75 -18.18 4.79
N SER A 477 12.13 -19.00 3.79
CA SER A 477 13.09 -18.61 2.75
C SER A 477 12.57 -17.48 1.88
N TYR A 478 11.30 -17.54 1.46
CA TYR A 478 10.65 -16.48 0.68
C TYR A 478 10.60 -15.15 1.44
N ARG A 479 10.35 -15.21 2.75
CA ARG A 479 10.14 -14.03 3.61
C ARG A 479 11.41 -13.50 4.27
N GLY A 480 12.56 -14.14 4.05
CA GLY A 480 13.85 -13.63 4.53
C GLY A 480 14.14 -13.92 6.00
N HIS A 481 13.48 -14.92 6.61
CA HIS A 481 13.62 -15.22 8.03
C HIS A 481 14.79 -16.17 8.29
N VAL A 482 16.01 -15.61 8.28
CA VAL A 482 17.28 -16.36 8.42
C VAL A 482 17.30 -17.28 9.65
N GLU A 483 16.91 -16.77 10.82
CA GLU A 483 16.95 -17.57 12.05
C GLU A 483 15.98 -18.75 11.98
N VAL A 484 14.76 -18.54 11.46
CA VAL A 484 13.79 -19.63 11.25
C VAL A 484 14.34 -20.67 10.26
N VAL A 485 14.93 -20.23 9.15
CA VAL A 485 15.57 -21.14 8.18
C VAL A 485 16.63 -21.99 8.88
N GLN A 486 17.49 -21.37 9.70
CA GLN A 486 18.51 -22.10 10.43
C GLN A 486 17.91 -23.13 11.38
N ARG A 487 16.90 -22.77 12.18
CA ARG A 487 16.22 -23.70 13.10
C ARG A 487 15.57 -24.87 12.37
N LEU A 488 14.94 -24.63 11.22
CA LEU A 488 14.31 -25.67 10.42
C LEU A 488 15.36 -26.65 9.86
N LEU A 489 16.48 -26.13 9.33
CA LEU A 489 17.58 -26.96 8.84
C LEU A 489 18.24 -27.78 9.97
N GLU A 490 18.43 -27.19 11.16
CA GLU A 490 18.91 -27.90 12.36
C GLU A 490 17.96 -29.03 12.79
N ARG A 491 16.67 -28.93 12.47
CA ARG A 491 15.62 -29.91 12.79
C ARG A 491 15.30 -30.86 11.63
N GLY A 492 16.16 -30.89 10.61
CA GLY A 492 16.07 -31.88 9.51
C GLY A 492 15.18 -31.47 8.34
N ALA A 493 14.97 -30.16 8.13
CA ALA A 493 14.27 -29.70 6.94
C ALA A 493 14.98 -30.14 5.65
N GLU A 494 14.23 -30.72 4.72
CA GLU A 494 14.73 -31.17 3.42
C GLU A 494 15.00 -29.97 2.51
N VAL A 495 16.28 -29.68 2.26
CA VAL A 495 16.74 -28.52 1.47
C VAL A 495 16.18 -28.51 0.05
N ASN A 496 16.09 -29.69 -0.57
CA ASN A 496 15.65 -29.87 -1.95
C ASN A 496 14.19 -30.32 -2.08
N ALA A 497 13.41 -30.26 -1.00
CA ALA A 497 11.98 -30.56 -1.05
C ALA A 497 11.29 -29.69 -2.10
N GLN A 498 10.47 -30.34 -2.94
CA GLN A 498 9.72 -29.68 -4.00
C GLN A 498 8.26 -29.49 -3.55
N GLY A 499 7.69 -28.32 -3.85
CA GLY A 499 6.31 -27.99 -3.52
C GLY A 499 6.02 -26.49 -3.53
N GLY A 500 4.73 -26.15 -3.51
CA GLY A 500 4.27 -24.75 -3.49
C GLY A 500 4.63 -23.95 -4.74
N PHE A 501 4.27 -22.66 -4.72
CA PHE A 501 4.45 -21.73 -5.84
C PHE A 501 5.91 -21.59 -6.31
N TYR A 502 6.86 -21.64 -5.38
CA TYR A 502 8.27 -21.38 -5.65
C TYR A 502 9.09 -22.63 -6.03
N GLY A 503 8.54 -23.83 -5.98
CA GLY A 503 9.29 -25.05 -6.29
C GLY A 503 10.13 -25.53 -5.10
N ASN A 504 11.21 -24.86 -4.72
CA ASN A 504 12.06 -25.24 -3.56
C ASN A 504 12.52 -24.03 -2.72
N ALA A 505 13.22 -24.27 -1.60
CA ALA A 505 13.64 -23.21 -0.69
C ALA A 505 14.63 -22.23 -1.34
N LEU A 506 15.52 -22.72 -2.20
CA LEU A 506 16.51 -21.89 -2.90
C LEU A 506 15.83 -20.94 -3.88
N GLN A 507 14.83 -21.44 -4.62
CA GLN A 507 14.02 -20.63 -5.52
C GLN A 507 13.19 -19.58 -4.76
N ALA A 508 12.61 -19.96 -3.62
CA ALA A 508 11.89 -19.04 -2.74
C ALA A 508 12.79 -17.91 -2.22
N ALA A 509 13.98 -18.23 -1.68
CA ALA A 509 14.97 -17.25 -1.24
C ALA A 509 15.46 -16.37 -2.39
N SER A 510 15.61 -16.95 -3.58
CA SER A 510 16.05 -16.23 -4.79
C SER A 510 15.01 -15.24 -5.29
N SER A 511 13.74 -15.63 -5.32
CA SER A 511 12.63 -14.72 -5.64
C SER A 511 12.51 -13.57 -4.63
N GLY A 512 12.79 -13.84 -3.35
CA GLY A 512 12.77 -12.85 -2.27
C GLY A 512 14.01 -11.95 -2.20
N GLY A 513 15.10 -12.31 -2.87
CA GLY A 513 16.36 -11.55 -2.85
C GLY A 513 17.22 -11.78 -1.60
N HIS A 514 16.99 -12.88 -0.87
CA HIS A 514 17.59 -13.11 0.44
C HIS A 514 18.94 -13.81 0.33
N ILE A 515 19.99 -13.05 0.03
CA ILE A 515 21.35 -13.54 -0.27
C ILE A 515 21.88 -14.46 0.84
N GLU A 516 21.71 -14.09 2.11
CA GLU A 516 22.21 -14.91 3.23
C GLU A 516 21.55 -16.28 3.27
N ILE A 517 20.24 -16.35 3.00
CA ILE A 517 19.51 -17.62 2.94
C ILE A 517 19.95 -18.43 1.72
N VAL A 518 20.13 -17.79 0.57
CA VAL A 518 20.67 -18.43 -0.65
C VAL A 518 22.01 -19.10 -0.34
N GLN A 519 22.95 -18.37 0.26
CA GLN A 519 24.26 -18.91 0.63
C GLN A 519 24.16 -20.10 1.58
N ARG A 520 23.36 -19.98 2.64
CA ARG A 520 23.14 -21.07 3.61
C ARG A 520 22.51 -22.31 2.98
N LEU A 521 21.54 -22.15 2.08
CA LEU A 521 20.92 -23.26 1.37
C LEU A 521 21.92 -23.95 0.43
N LEU A 522 22.75 -23.18 -0.28
CA LEU A 522 23.83 -23.73 -1.12
C LEU A 522 24.84 -24.52 -0.28
N GLU A 523 25.28 -23.97 0.85
CA GLU A 523 26.17 -24.66 1.81
C GLU A 523 25.55 -25.97 2.35
N LYS A 524 24.22 -26.05 2.41
CA LYS A 524 23.47 -27.23 2.82
C LYS A 524 23.10 -28.15 1.65
N GLY A 525 23.66 -27.94 0.47
CA GLY A 525 23.50 -28.84 -0.68
C GLY A 525 22.25 -28.57 -1.52
N ALA A 526 21.77 -27.32 -1.57
CA ALA A 526 20.67 -26.96 -2.45
C ALA A 526 21.03 -27.16 -3.93
N GLU A 527 20.15 -27.82 -4.67
CA GLU A 527 20.31 -28.05 -6.10
C GLU A 527 20.00 -26.78 -6.90
N VAL A 528 21.06 -26.10 -7.36
CA VAL A 528 20.95 -24.79 -8.04
C VAL A 528 20.12 -24.85 -9.33
N ASN A 529 20.24 -25.95 -10.07
CA ASN A 529 19.58 -26.15 -11.35
C ASN A 529 18.28 -26.96 -11.23
N ALA A 530 17.80 -27.24 -10.01
CA ALA A 530 16.54 -27.94 -9.80
C ALA A 530 15.41 -27.16 -10.48
N GLN A 531 14.61 -27.88 -11.28
CA GLN A 531 13.45 -27.31 -11.95
C GLN A 531 12.20 -27.52 -11.10
N GLY A 532 11.37 -26.49 -10.97
CA GLY A 532 10.10 -26.53 -10.24
C GLY A 532 9.48 -25.16 -10.09
N GLY A 533 8.26 -25.10 -9.54
CA GLY A 533 7.53 -23.87 -9.31
C GLY A 533 7.27 -23.03 -10.58
N ASP A 534 6.72 -21.84 -10.38
CA ASP A 534 6.28 -20.97 -11.49
C ASP A 534 7.45 -20.25 -12.17
N TYR A 535 8.60 -20.13 -11.50
CA TYR A 535 9.80 -19.50 -12.04
C TYR A 535 10.70 -20.47 -12.80
N GLY A 536 10.51 -21.78 -12.66
CA GLY A 536 11.36 -22.81 -13.25
C GLY A 536 12.60 -23.11 -12.41
N ASN A 537 13.49 -22.15 -12.13
CA ASN A 537 14.67 -22.38 -11.28
C ASN A 537 15.13 -21.14 -10.51
N ALA A 538 16.15 -21.30 -9.65
CA ALA A 538 16.60 -20.25 -8.75
C ALA A 538 17.16 -19.02 -9.47
N LEU A 539 17.85 -19.21 -10.59
CA LEU A 539 18.39 -18.11 -11.40
C LEU A 539 17.27 -17.30 -12.05
N LEU A 540 16.24 -17.98 -12.58
CA LEU A 540 15.06 -17.33 -13.16
C LEU A 540 14.24 -16.60 -12.09
N ALA A 541 14.08 -17.18 -10.90
CA ALA A 541 13.42 -16.53 -9.77
C ALA A 541 14.14 -15.24 -9.33
N ALA A 542 15.47 -15.28 -9.18
CA ALA A 542 16.27 -14.10 -8.86
C ALA A 542 16.19 -13.02 -9.97
N SER A 543 16.22 -13.45 -11.24
CA SER A 543 16.11 -12.55 -12.39
C SER A 543 14.74 -11.87 -12.46
N SER A 544 13.66 -12.62 -12.21
CA SER A 544 12.30 -12.07 -12.14
C SER A 544 12.13 -11.06 -11.01
N GLY A 545 12.82 -11.27 -9.88
CA GLY A 545 12.84 -10.33 -8.75
C GLY A 545 13.77 -9.13 -8.93
N GLY A 546 14.65 -9.14 -9.94
CA GLY A 546 15.68 -8.10 -10.16
C GLY A 546 16.85 -8.16 -9.16
N HIS A 547 17.08 -9.31 -8.52
CA HIS A 547 18.04 -9.46 -7.43
C HIS A 547 19.45 -9.77 -7.96
N VAL A 548 20.14 -8.72 -8.41
CA VAL A 548 21.47 -8.82 -9.07
C VAL A 548 22.49 -9.59 -8.24
N ASP A 549 22.56 -9.34 -6.94
CA ASP A 549 23.54 -9.99 -6.07
C ASP A 549 23.28 -11.50 -5.93
N VAL A 550 22.01 -11.91 -5.86
CA VAL A 550 21.64 -13.33 -5.85
C VAL A 550 22.00 -13.98 -7.19
N VAL A 551 21.73 -13.31 -8.32
CA VAL A 551 22.12 -13.79 -9.66
C VAL A 551 23.63 -14.03 -9.72
N GLN A 552 24.43 -13.09 -9.23
CA GLN A 552 25.89 -13.23 -9.20
C GLN A 552 26.35 -14.40 -8.32
N VAL A 553 25.75 -14.57 -7.13
CA VAL A 553 26.06 -15.70 -6.24
C VAL A 553 25.73 -17.04 -6.91
N LEU A 554 24.55 -17.18 -7.51
CA LEU A 554 24.13 -18.40 -8.18
C LEU A 554 25.02 -18.72 -9.41
N GLN A 555 25.31 -17.72 -10.25
CA GLN A 555 26.18 -17.90 -11.41
C GLN A 555 27.61 -18.29 -11.01
N LYS A 556 28.15 -17.66 -9.96
CA LYS A 556 29.45 -18.00 -9.42
C LYS A 556 29.46 -19.44 -8.92
N TYR A 557 28.44 -19.85 -8.16
CA TYR A 557 28.34 -21.20 -7.61
C TYR A 557 28.30 -22.29 -8.70
N VAL A 558 27.52 -22.08 -9.77
CA VAL A 558 27.44 -22.98 -10.94
C VAL A 558 28.73 -23.00 -11.75
N SER A 559 29.52 -21.92 -11.74
CA SER A 559 30.81 -21.89 -12.43
C SER A 559 31.90 -22.63 -11.65
N THR A 560 31.73 -22.83 -10.35
CA THR A 560 32.73 -23.43 -9.45
C THR A 560 32.44 -24.87 -9.04
N ASN A 561 31.23 -25.38 -9.29
CA ASN A 561 30.78 -26.76 -9.00
C ASN A 561 29.97 -27.28 -10.18
#